data_AF-A0AAC9WUR1-F1
#
_entry.id   AF-A0AAC9WUR1-F1
#
_cell.length_a   1.000
_cell.length_b   1.000
_cell.length_c   1.000
_cell.angle_alpha   90.00
_cell.angle_beta   90.00
_cell.angle_gamma   90.00
#
_symmetry.space_group_name_H-M   'P 1'
#
loop_
_entity.id
_entity.type
_entity.pdbx_description
1 polymer ?
#
loop_
_entity_poly.entity_id
_entity_poly.type
_entity_poly.pdbx_seq_one_letter_code
_entity_poly.pdbx_strand_id
1 'polypeptide(L)' 'MTNTHTCAARPGTPVRAASRRLLKTLRSIIASWHDRTWRERIRFRWQLRQMSKDNPHLIDDIGLTIQQVEGEIAKSFWER' A
#
# COMPACT_ATOMS: atom_id res chain seq x y z
N MET A 1 33.05 43.64 39.83
CA MET A 1 33.31 42.83 38.61
C MET A 1 32.70 41.45 38.82
N THR A 2 31.44 41.24 38.41
CA THR A 2 30.73 39.97 38.57
C THR A 2 30.63 39.28 37.21
N ASN A 3 31.47 38.27 37.00
CA ASN A 3 31.31 37.30 35.92
C ASN A 3 30.59 36.09 36.48
N THR A 4 29.38 35.82 36.01
CA THR A 4 28.78 34.48 36.11
C THR A 4 28.27 34.07 34.75
N HIS A 5 28.87 33.00 34.26
CA HIS A 5 28.70 32.41 32.95
C HIS A 5 27.30 31.82 32.81
N THR A 6 26.59 32.19 31.74
CA THR A 6 25.36 31.54 31.31
C THR A 6 25.68 30.11 30.86
N CYS A 7 25.30 29.14 31.67
CA CYS A 7 25.40 27.72 31.32
C CYS A 7 24.18 27.33 30.47
N ALA A 8 24.31 27.40 29.15
CA ALA A 8 23.28 26.93 28.22
C ALA A 8 23.35 25.40 28.09
N ALA A 9 22.47 24.69 28.79
CA ALA A 9 22.27 23.25 28.60
C ALA A 9 21.71 22.99 27.18
N ARG A 10 22.43 22.20 26.38
CA ARG A 10 21.96 21.73 25.07
C ARG A 10 20.69 20.88 25.25
N PRO A 11 19.59 21.12 24.50
CA PRO A 11 18.42 20.27 24.58
C PRO A 11 18.79 18.88 24.06
N GLY A 12 18.72 17.86 24.92
CA GLY A 12 18.80 16.47 24.49
C GLY A 12 17.75 16.23 23.40
N THR A 13 18.17 15.66 22.28
CA THR A 13 17.26 15.26 21.20
C THR A 13 16.11 14.46 21.80
N PRO A 14 14.83 14.90 21.65
CA PRO A 14 13.74 14.22 22.31
C PRO A 14 13.59 12.86 21.65
N VAL A 15 13.81 11.78 22.42
CA VAL A 15 13.56 10.38 22.03
C VAL A 15 12.18 10.21 21.36
N ARG A 16 11.20 11.03 21.77
CA ARG A 16 9.87 11.18 21.14
C ARG A 16 9.89 11.58 19.66
N ALA A 17 10.83 12.42 19.22
CA ALA A 17 10.97 12.80 17.82
C ALA A 17 11.60 11.67 16.98
N ALA A 18 12.57 10.93 17.53
CA ALA A 18 13.13 9.74 16.88
C ALA A 18 12.06 8.64 16.74
N SER A 19 11.28 8.40 17.79
CA SER A 19 10.14 7.47 17.79
C SER A 19 9.07 7.84 16.74
N ARG A 20 8.68 9.12 16.64
CA ARG A 20 7.74 9.60 15.60
C ARG A 20 8.27 9.39 14.18
N ARG A 21 9.57 9.57 13.95
CA ARG A 21 10.20 9.33 12.63
C ARG A 21 10.16 7.84 12.26
N LEU A 22 10.47 6.94 13.19
CA LEU A 22 10.39 5.50 12.96
C LEU A 22 8.96 5.06 12.63
N LEU A 23 7.96 5.53 13.38
CA LEU A 23 6.55 5.24 13.11
C LEU A 23 6.10 5.75 11.74
N LYS A 24 6.57 6.94 11.34
CA LYS A 24 6.30 7.49 9.99
C LYS A 24 6.92 6.60 8.90
N THR A 25 8.14 6.13 9.10
CA THR A 25 8.81 5.20 8.17
C THR A 25 8.04 3.89 8.05
N LEU A 26 7.63 3.28 9.17
CA LEU A 26 6.86 2.04 9.15
C LEU A 26 5.50 2.21 8.46
N ARG A 27 4.78 3.32 8.73
CA ARG A 27 3.54 3.65 8.01
C ARG A 27 3.77 3.82 6.51
N SER A 28 4.88 4.45 6.12
CA SER A 28 5.25 4.61 4.71
C SER A 28 5.54 3.27 4.03
N ILE A 29 6.21 2.33 4.72
CA ILE A 29 6.48 0.98 4.20
C ILE A 29 5.17 0.20 4.01
N ILE A 30 4.30 0.20 5.03
CA ILE A 30 3.00 -0.47 4.95
C ILE A 30 2.14 0.13 3.83
N ALA A 31 2.11 1.46 3.71
CA ALA A 31 1.39 2.15 2.64
C ALA A 31 1.94 1.78 1.25
N SER A 32 3.26 1.62 1.10
CA SER A 32 3.88 1.17 -0.16
C SER A 32 3.45 -0.25 -0.53
N TRP A 33 3.40 -1.18 0.43
CA TRP A 33 2.94 -2.55 0.16
C TRP A 33 1.46 -2.59 -0.22
N HIS A 34 0.64 -1.80 0.47
CA HIS A 34 -0.77 -1.65 0.14
C HIS A 34 -0.96 -1.11 -1.28
N ASP A 35 -0.25 -0.06 -1.67
CA ASP A 35 -0.30 0.52 -3.02
C ASP A 35 0.17 -0.46 -4.10
N ARG A 36 1.24 -1.24 -3.86
CA ARG A 36 1.68 -2.28 -4.81
C ARG A 36 0.62 -3.37 -5.00
N THR A 37 0.13 -3.93 -3.89
CA THR A 37 -0.92 -4.97 -3.90
C THR A 37 -2.17 -4.46 -4.61
N TRP A 38 -2.50 -3.20 -4.39
CA TRP A 38 -3.64 -2.52 -5.02
C TRP A 38 -3.46 -2.37 -6.53
N ARG A 39 -2.31 -1.88 -7.00
CA ARG A 39 -2.01 -1.75 -8.43
C ARG A 39 -2.02 -3.10 -9.14
N GLU A 40 -1.47 -4.13 -8.51
CA GLU A 40 -1.47 -5.50 -9.04
C GLU A 40 -2.89 -6.04 -9.17
N ARG A 41 -3.74 -5.84 -8.16
CA ARG A 41 -5.16 -6.23 -8.19
C ARG A 41 -5.93 -5.51 -9.29
N ILE A 42 -5.75 -4.20 -9.46
CA ILE A 42 -6.39 -3.45 -10.56
C ILE A 42 -5.94 -4.00 -11.91
N ARG A 43 -4.64 -4.21 -12.09
CA ARG A 43 -4.09 -4.72 -13.35
C ARG A 43 -4.63 -6.12 -13.66
N PHE A 44 -4.71 -7.00 -12.65
CA PHE A 44 -5.28 -8.32 -12.77
C PHE A 44 -6.76 -8.28 -13.20
N ARG A 45 -7.60 -7.49 -12.50
CA ARG A 45 -9.03 -7.33 -12.87
C ARG A 45 -9.20 -6.74 -14.27
N TRP A 46 -8.33 -5.79 -14.66
CA TRP A 46 -8.34 -5.22 -16.00
C TRP A 46 -7.97 -6.27 -17.06
N GLN A 47 -6.93 -7.08 -16.82
CA GLN A 47 -6.54 -8.18 -17.71
C GLN A 47 -7.65 -9.21 -17.86
N LEU A 48 -8.28 -9.63 -16.76
CA LEU A 48 -9.43 -10.53 -16.82
C LEU A 48 -10.58 -9.95 -17.64
N ARG A 49 -10.87 -8.65 -17.50
CA ARG A 49 -11.90 -7.98 -18.28
C ARG A 49 -11.58 -7.87 -19.77
N GLN A 50 -10.31 -7.72 -20.13
CA GLN A 50 -9.90 -7.73 -21.53
C GLN A 50 -9.96 -9.14 -22.09
N MET A 51 -9.40 -10.13 -21.38
CA MET A 51 -9.45 -11.55 -21.78
C MET A 51 -10.89 -12.04 -21.94
N SER A 52 -11.80 -11.72 -21.02
CA SER A 52 -13.21 -12.13 -21.12
C SER A 52 -13.94 -11.55 -22.34
N LYS A 53 -13.46 -10.42 -22.88
CA LYS A 53 -14.03 -9.76 -24.07
C LYS A 53 -13.38 -10.25 -25.35
N ASP A 54 -12.06 -10.26 -25.37
CA ASP A 54 -11.28 -10.45 -26.59
C ASP A 54 -11.02 -11.94 -26.85
N ASN A 55 -10.83 -12.73 -25.79
CA ASN A 55 -10.43 -14.13 -25.86
C ASN A 55 -11.09 -14.96 -24.74
N PRO A 56 -12.43 -15.12 -24.75
CA PRO A 56 -13.15 -15.77 -23.66
C PRO A 56 -12.71 -17.22 -23.41
N HIS A 57 -12.24 -17.94 -24.43
CA HIS A 57 -11.72 -19.32 -24.29
C HIS A 57 -10.48 -19.41 -23.38
N LEU A 58 -9.68 -18.34 -23.28
CA LEU A 58 -8.51 -18.32 -22.38
C LEU A 58 -8.90 -18.29 -20.91
N ILE A 59 -10.13 -17.86 -20.59
CA ILE A 59 -10.67 -17.92 -19.23
C ILE A 59 -10.88 -19.38 -18.83
N ASP A 60 -11.43 -20.20 -19.75
CA ASP A 60 -11.61 -21.63 -19.53
C ASP A 60 -10.27 -22.38 -19.47
N ASP A 61 -9.27 -21.98 -20.27
CA ASP A 61 -7.93 -22.59 -20.28
C ASP A 61 -7.16 -22.40 -18.96
N ILE A 62 -7.42 -21.31 -18.24
CA ILE A 62 -6.87 -21.07 -16.89
C ILE A 62 -7.76 -21.63 -15.77
N GLY A 63 -8.82 -22.37 -16.13
CA GLY A 63 -9.73 -23.02 -15.19
C GLY A 63 -10.73 -22.09 -14.52
N LEU A 64 -11.00 -20.92 -15.10
CA LEU A 64 -12.03 -19.99 -14.63
C LEU A 64 -13.25 -20.07 -15.55
N THR A 65 -14.42 -19.72 -15.02
CA THR A 65 -15.61 -19.47 -15.84
C THR A 65 -15.85 -17.98 -16.00
N ILE A 66 -16.54 -17.58 -17.07
CA ILE A 66 -16.94 -16.18 -17.28
C ILE A 66 -17.74 -15.64 -16.08
N GLN A 67 -18.61 -16.44 -15.48
CA GLN A 67 -19.38 -16.03 -14.29
C GLN A 67 -18.49 -15.76 -13.07
N GLN A 68 -17.43 -16.55 -12.88
CA GLN A 68 -16.45 -16.30 -11.81
C GLN A 68 -15.67 -15.01 -12.08
N VAL A 69 -15.29 -14.76 -13.34
CA VAL A 69 -14.63 -13.51 -13.74
C VAL A 69 -15.53 -12.30 -13.51
N GLU A 70 -16.81 -12.39 -13.88
CA GLU A 70 -17.79 -11.34 -13.62
C GLU A 70 -17.96 -11.09 -12.12
N GLY A 71 -18.00 -12.16 -11.31
CA GLY A 71 -17.99 -12.06 -9.86
C GLY A 71 -16.74 -11.34 -9.32
N GLU A 72 -15.55 -11.68 -9.81
CA GLU A 72 -14.30 -11.02 -9.42
C GLU A 72 -14.24 -9.54 -9.83
N ILE A 73 -14.81 -9.19 -10.97
CA ILE A 73 -14.90 -7.80 -11.45
C ILE A 73 -15.95 -7.00 -10.65
N ALA A 74 -17.05 -7.65 -10.28
CA ALA A 74 -18.13 -7.04 -9.51
C ALA A 74 -17.77 -6.79 -8.03
N LYS A 75 -16.81 -7.53 -7.47
CA LYS A 75 -16.32 -7.31 -6.11
C LYS A 75 -15.89 -5.88 -5.89
N SER A 76 -16.33 -5.31 -4.76
CA SER A 76 -15.85 -4.00 -4.32
C SER A 76 -14.33 -4.03 -4.16
N PHE A 77 -13.71 -2.86 -4.26
CA PHE A 77 -12.27 -2.80 -4.37
C PHE A 77 -11.53 -3.14 -3.06
N TRP A 78 -12.18 -2.89 -1.93
CA TRP A 78 -11.70 -3.21 -0.57
C TRP A 78 -12.01 -4.65 -0.17
N GLU A 79 -12.82 -5.35 -0.96
CA GLU A 79 -13.24 -6.71 -0.67
C GLU A 79 -12.17 -7.69 -1.14
N ARG A 80 -11.84 -8.66 -0.28
CA ARG A 80 -10.70 -9.55 -0.49
C ARG A 80 -11.10 -10.88 -1.07
#